data_AF-A0A8D9PB36-F1
#
_entry.id   AF-A0A8D9PB36-F1
#
_cell.length_a   1.000
_cell.length_b   1.000
_cell.length_c   1.000
_cell.angle_alpha   90.00
_cell.angle_beta   90.00
_cell.angle_gamma   90.00
#
_symmetry.space_group_name_H-M   'P 1'
#
loop_
_entity.id
_entity.type
_entity.pdbx_description
1 polymer ?
#
loop_
_entity_poly.entity_id
_entity_poly.type
_entity_poly.pdbx_seq_one_letter_code
_entity_poly.pdbx_strand_id
1 'polypeptide(L)'
;MEKKKVKLLAIQMESAIGNIDLNIETVKNLLRANLDKYGECDFVFLPELWPTGWDCPSFPKTAETLQESRTVKMLQEIAREYKVNIIGGSFVNKCGDKLYNSCPVINRAGAVICTYDKNHLYSYNGDTENSYITTGSNPVMAELEGVKIGLTICYDIRFPEIYRAYRKAGADILVNMAAWPKSRKIHWDTLTRARAVENQSYMIALTQTGLLSDGSENLGHSMIIDFDGKIMDEIEDNEGAIYAEADLEKMYEFRSKCTNLKDVKDSYEVIKK
;
A
#
# COMPACT_ATOMS: atom_id res chain seq x y z
N MET A 1 12.75 -13.87 16.58
CA MET A 1 13.54 -12.74 17.09
C MET A 1 13.01 -11.52 16.35
N GLU A 2 12.46 -10.53 17.06
CA GLU A 2 11.95 -9.30 16.42
C GLU A 2 13.09 -8.60 15.68
N LYS A 3 12.85 -8.25 14.41
CA LYS A 3 13.83 -7.50 13.62
C LYS A 3 13.89 -6.05 14.12
N LYS A 4 15.08 -5.62 14.52
CA LYS A 4 15.34 -4.23 14.93
C LYS A 4 15.39 -3.26 13.75
N LYS A 5 15.91 -3.74 12.62
CA LYS A 5 16.04 -2.99 11.37
C LYS A 5 15.45 -3.80 10.24
N VAL A 6 14.74 -3.13 9.34
CA VAL A 6 14.07 -3.77 8.19
C VAL A 6 14.31 -2.97 6.93
N LYS A 7 14.60 -3.69 5.84
CA LYS A 7 14.89 -3.11 4.52
C LYS A 7 13.63 -3.12 3.67
N LEU A 8 13.21 -1.93 3.22
CA LEU A 8 11.95 -1.67 2.56
C LEU A 8 12.23 -1.27 1.11
N LEU A 9 11.58 -1.93 0.16
CA LEU A 9 11.62 -1.60 -1.27
C LEU A 9 10.19 -1.32 -1.75
N ALA A 10 9.96 -0.17 -2.37
CA ALA A 10 8.64 0.24 -2.84
C ALA A 10 8.71 0.56 -4.34
N ILE A 11 7.79 -0.02 -5.12
CA ILE A 11 7.75 0.14 -6.58
C ILE A 11 6.78 1.24 -6.99
N GLN A 12 7.21 2.07 -7.93
CA GLN A 12 6.35 2.99 -8.68
C GLN A 12 6.40 2.61 -10.16
N MET A 13 5.23 2.50 -10.79
CA MET A 13 5.12 2.12 -12.19
C MET A 13 3.99 2.88 -12.89
N GLU A 14 4.02 2.86 -14.21
CA GLU A 14 2.92 3.26 -15.08
C GLU A 14 2.22 2.00 -15.59
N SER A 15 0.94 1.83 -15.23
CA SER A 15 0.18 0.67 -15.72
C SER A 15 -0.32 0.91 -17.13
N ALA A 16 -0.06 -0.05 -18.02
CA ALA A 16 -0.79 -0.16 -19.27
C ALA A 16 -2.24 -0.58 -18.98
N ILE A 17 -3.18 0.33 -19.22
CA ILE A 17 -4.60 0.13 -18.87
C ILE A 17 -5.17 -1.16 -19.48
N GLY A 18 -5.69 -2.04 -18.63
CA GLY A 18 -6.32 -3.30 -19.00
C GLY A 18 -5.36 -4.43 -19.44
N ASN A 19 -4.04 -4.17 -19.52
CA ASN A 19 -3.07 -5.14 -20.02
C ASN A 19 -2.27 -5.80 -18.89
N ILE A 20 -2.88 -6.83 -18.27
CA ILE A 20 -2.30 -7.54 -17.13
C ILE A 20 -0.93 -8.16 -17.44
N ASP A 21 -0.76 -8.77 -18.61
CA ASP A 21 0.50 -9.45 -18.95
C ASP A 21 1.66 -8.46 -19.08
N LEU A 22 1.41 -7.31 -19.73
CA LEU A 22 2.42 -6.26 -19.84
C LEU A 22 2.78 -5.71 -18.45
N ASN A 23 1.78 -5.42 -17.61
CA ASN A 23 2.02 -4.89 -16.27
C ASN A 23 2.76 -5.88 -15.37
N ILE A 24 2.45 -7.18 -15.47
CA ILE A 24 3.19 -8.25 -14.78
C ILE A 24 4.66 -8.26 -15.19
N GLU A 25 4.95 -8.19 -16.49
CA GLU A 25 6.34 -8.18 -16.97
C GLU A 25 7.08 -6.89 -16.57
N THR A 26 6.41 -5.73 -16.62
CA THR A 26 6.96 -4.45 -16.12
C THR A 26 7.34 -4.56 -14.64
N VAL A 27 6.41 -5.01 -13.78
CA VAL A 27 6.68 -5.19 -12.35
C VAL A 27 7.78 -6.20 -12.10
N LYS A 28 7.76 -7.33 -12.79
CA LYS A 28 8.78 -8.38 -12.64
C LYS A 28 10.17 -7.85 -12.98
N ASN A 29 10.30 -7.06 -14.04
CA ASN A 29 11.56 -6.42 -14.42
C ASN A 29 12.01 -5.38 -13.37
N LEU A 30 11.10 -4.53 -12.89
CA LEU A 30 11.40 -3.55 -11.84
C LEU A 30 11.83 -4.23 -10.53
N LEU A 31 11.14 -5.29 -10.12
CA LEU A 31 11.47 -6.04 -8.90
C LEU A 31 12.84 -6.69 -9.03
N ARG A 32 13.10 -7.43 -10.11
CA ARG A 32 14.40 -8.10 -10.31
C ARG A 32 15.56 -7.10 -10.34
N ALA A 33 15.44 -6.06 -11.16
CA ALA A 33 16.49 -5.05 -11.30
C ALA A 33 16.83 -4.39 -9.95
N ASN A 34 15.83 -4.08 -9.13
CA ASN A 34 16.05 -3.42 -7.85
C ASN A 34 16.46 -4.38 -6.73
N LEU A 35 15.91 -5.60 -6.67
CA LEU A 35 16.33 -6.60 -5.69
C LEU A 35 17.77 -7.07 -5.95
N ASP A 36 18.19 -7.22 -7.21
CA ASP A 36 19.58 -7.51 -7.56
C ASP A 36 20.52 -6.34 -7.20
N LYS A 37 20.06 -5.09 -7.39
CA LYS A 37 20.84 -3.88 -7.09
C LYS A 37 21.04 -3.64 -5.58
N TYR A 38 19.97 -3.73 -4.79
CA TYR A 38 20.00 -3.43 -3.35
C TYR A 38 20.41 -4.65 -2.51
N GLY A 39 20.30 -5.86 -3.06
CA GLY A 39 20.65 -7.10 -2.38
C GLY A 39 19.57 -7.53 -1.39
N GLU A 40 19.92 -7.63 -0.11
CA GLU A 40 18.98 -8.06 0.92
C GLU A 40 17.78 -7.10 1.04
N CYS A 41 16.57 -7.63 0.92
CA CYS A 41 15.32 -6.88 1.13
C CYS A 41 14.38 -7.70 2.04
N ASP A 42 13.71 -7.03 2.97
CA ASP A 42 12.76 -7.67 3.87
C ASP A 42 11.32 -7.57 3.38
N PHE A 43 10.94 -6.40 2.89
CA PHE A 43 9.58 -6.08 2.46
C PHE A 43 9.57 -5.34 1.13
N VAL A 44 8.75 -5.84 0.21
CA VAL A 44 8.41 -5.20 -1.06
C VAL A 44 6.98 -4.69 -1.02
N PHE A 45 6.74 -3.50 -1.57
CA PHE A 45 5.42 -2.90 -1.68
C PHE A 45 5.12 -2.48 -3.12
N LEU A 46 3.90 -2.72 -3.58
CA LEU A 46 3.42 -2.34 -4.91
C LEU A 46 2.23 -1.36 -4.81
N PRO A 47 1.92 -0.60 -5.89
CA PRO A 47 0.83 0.38 -5.87
C PRO A 47 -0.57 -0.25 -6.04
N GLU A 48 -1.63 0.55 -5.90
CA GLU A 48 -3.02 0.08 -6.10
C GLU A 48 -3.25 -0.33 -7.55
N LEU A 49 -4.01 -1.41 -7.78
CA LEU A 49 -4.52 -1.84 -9.08
C LEU A 49 -3.48 -1.90 -10.21
N TRP A 50 -2.21 -2.08 -9.87
CA TRP A 50 -1.10 -2.12 -10.82
C TRP A 50 -1.24 -3.17 -11.94
N PRO A 51 -1.95 -4.31 -11.79
CA PRO A 51 -2.12 -5.22 -12.91
C PRO A 51 -3.06 -4.67 -13.99
N THR A 52 -4.03 -3.84 -13.62
CA THR A 52 -5.07 -3.32 -14.54
C THR A 52 -4.87 -1.85 -14.88
N GLY A 53 -4.23 -1.07 -14.02
CA GLY A 53 -4.38 0.38 -14.00
C GLY A 53 -5.73 0.83 -13.43
N TRP A 54 -5.86 2.13 -13.18
CA TRP A 54 -7.12 2.72 -12.72
C TRP A 54 -8.06 2.95 -13.91
N ASP A 55 -8.96 2.00 -14.15
CA ASP A 55 -10.01 2.09 -15.16
C ASP A 55 -11.22 1.23 -14.76
N CYS A 56 -12.20 1.86 -14.09
CA CYS A 56 -13.35 1.16 -13.51
C CYS A 56 -14.10 0.24 -14.50
N PRO A 57 -14.39 0.67 -15.75
CA PRO A 57 -15.06 -0.19 -16.73
C PRO A 57 -14.28 -1.46 -17.12
N SER A 58 -12.96 -1.48 -16.95
CA SER A 58 -12.13 -2.66 -17.23
C SER A 58 -12.12 -3.69 -16.10
N PHE A 59 -12.46 -3.30 -14.86
CA PHE A 59 -12.34 -4.18 -13.69
C PHE A 59 -13.01 -5.55 -13.84
N PRO A 60 -14.24 -5.68 -14.37
CA PRO A 60 -14.86 -7.01 -14.54
C PRO A 60 -14.11 -7.92 -15.52
N LYS A 61 -13.45 -7.35 -16.52
CA LYS A 61 -12.72 -8.10 -17.55
C LYS A 61 -11.32 -8.52 -17.09
N THR A 62 -10.75 -7.75 -16.17
CA THR A 62 -9.41 -8.01 -15.62
C THR A 62 -9.43 -8.69 -14.26
N ALA A 63 -10.62 -8.97 -13.72
CA ALA A 63 -10.76 -9.63 -12.44
C ALA A 63 -10.17 -11.04 -12.43
N GLU A 64 -9.44 -11.35 -11.37
CA GLU A 64 -8.81 -12.65 -11.16
C GLU A 64 -9.29 -13.25 -9.83
N THR A 65 -9.42 -14.57 -9.74
CA THR A 65 -9.62 -15.22 -8.43
C THR A 65 -8.27 -15.38 -7.75
N LEU A 66 -8.22 -15.31 -6.42
CA LEU A 66 -6.97 -15.47 -5.67
C LEU A 66 -6.22 -16.78 -6.03
N GLN A 67 -6.95 -17.87 -6.31
CA GLN A 67 -6.39 -19.18 -6.62
C GLN A 67 -5.80 -19.26 -8.04
N GLU A 68 -6.43 -18.59 -9.00
CA GLU A 68 -6.04 -18.69 -10.41
C GLU A 68 -5.23 -17.50 -10.90
N SER A 69 -5.17 -16.41 -10.11
CA SER A 69 -4.50 -15.15 -10.42
C SER A 69 -3.05 -15.33 -10.85
N ARG A 70 -2.76 -14.93 -12.09
CA ARG A 70 -1.39 -14.82 -12.61
C ARG A 70 -0.62 -13.71 -11.90
N THR A 71 -1.28 -12.63 -11.51
CA THR A 71 -0.70 -11.57 -10.69
C THR A 71 -0.16 -12.14 -9.38
N VAL A 72 -0.98 -12.86 -8.62
CA VAL A 72 -0.59 -13.44 -7.32
C VAL A 72 0.48 -14.51 -7.51
N LYS A 73 0.33 -15.39 -8.50
CA LYS A 73 1.34 -16.43 -8.80
C LYS A 73 2.71 -15.84 -9.11
N MET A 74 2.79 -14.80 -9.93
CA MET A 74 4.06 -14.11 -10.21
C MET A 74 4.67 -13.52 -8.94
N LEU A 75 3.87 -12.86 -8.08
CA LEU A 75 4.37 -12.35 -6.81
C LEU A 75 4.86 -13.47 -5.89
N GLN A 76 4.18 -14.62 -5.84
CA GLN A 76 4.62 -15.78 -5.08
C GLN A 76 5.96 -16.35 -5.60
N GLU A 77 6.19 -16.31 -6.92
CA GLU A 77 7.46 -16.68 -7.53
C GLU A 77 8.58 -15.73 -7.10
N ILE A 78 8.38 -14.41 -7.21
CA ILE A 78 9.36 -13.41 -6.76
C ILE A 78 9.67 -13.56 -5.27
N ALA A 79 8.64 -13.75 -4.44
CA ALA A 79 8.81 -13.93 -3.00
C ALA A 79 9.73 -15.11 -2.66
N ARG A 80 9.58 -16.24 -3.37
CA ARG A 80 10.44 -17.43 -3.20
C ARG A 80 11.84 -17.23 -3.76
N GLU A 81 11.94 -16.65 -4.96
CA GLU A 81 13.20 -16.42 -5.68
C GLU A 81 14.14 -15.54 -4.83
N TYR A 82 13.60 -14.43 -4.31
CA TYR A 82 14.37 -13.43 -3.59
C TYR A 82 14.26 -13.54 -2.05
N LYS A 83 13.43 -14.45 -1.54
CA LYS A 83 13.16 -14.63 -0.10
C LYS A 83 12.70 -13.34 0.59
N VAL A 84 11.72 -12.65 -0.01
CA VAL A 84 11.18 -11.34 0.45
C VAL A 84 9.71 -11.49 0.84
N ASN A 85 9.24 -10.66 1.78
CA ASN A 85 7.81 -10.53 2.03
C ASN A 85 7.21 -9.47 1.10
N ILE A 86 6.05 -9.72 0.51
CA ILE A 86 5.44 -8.83 -0.47
C ILE A 86 4.08 -8.36 0.03
N ILE A 87 3.91 -7.04 0.08
CA ILE A 87 2.63 -6.35 0.16
C ILE A 87 2.25 -6.04 -1.28
N GLY A 88 1.38 -6.88 -1.85
CA GLY A 88 1.22 -7.05 -3.29
C GLY A 88 0.58 -5.90 -4.06
N GLY A 89 0.51 -4.70 -3.48
CA GLY A 89 -0.33 -3.64 -4.02
C GLY A 89 -1.77 -4.10 -4.02
N SER A 90 -2.55 -3.75 -5.03
CA SER A 90 -3.86 -4.38 -5.18
C SER A 90 -4.17 -4.83 -6.60
N PHE A 91 -5.15 -5.72 -6.70
CA PHE A 91 -5.71 -6.23 -7.95
C PHE A 91 -7.23 -6.37 -7.81
N VAL A 92 -7.92 -6.54 -8.93
CA VAL A 92 -9.37 -6.81 -8.92
C VAL A 92 -9.57 -8.29 -8.59
N ASN A 93 -9.91 -8.58 -7.35
CA ASN A 93 -10.11 -9.94 -6.86
C ASN A 93 -11.58 -10.34 -6.99
N LYS A 94 -11.83 -11.48 -7.64
CA LYS A 94 -13.17 -12.04 -7.81
C LYS A 94 -13.46 -13.10 -6.74
N CYS A 95 -14.50 -12.84 -5.95
CA CYS A 95 -15.00 -13.73 -4.91
C CYS A 95 -16.48 -14.03 -5.14
N GLY A 96 -16.77 -15.15 -5.82
CA GLY A 96 -18.11 -15.45 -6.33
C GLY A 96 -18.54 -14.42 -7.37
N ASP A 97 -19.68 -13.77 -7.15
CA ASP A 97 -20.22 -12.73 -8.03
C ASP A 97 -19.73 -11.31 -7.69
N LYS A 98 -18.90 -11.17 -6.65
CA LYS A 98 -18.40 -9.88 -6.17
C LYS A 98 -16.96 -9.66 -6.59
N LEU A 99 -16.64 -8.41 -6.89
CA LEU A 99 -15.29 -7.95 -7.16
C LEU A 99 -14.82 -7.06 -6.01
N TYR A 100 -13.56 -7.18 -5.62
CA TYR A 100 -12.93 -6.41 -4.56
C TYR A 100 -11.63 -5.80 -5.08
N ASN A 101 -11.29 -4.61 -4.58
CA ASN A 101 -9.96 -4.03 -4.74
C ASN A 101 -9.10 -4.57 -3.58
N SER A 102 -8.35 -5.64 -3.85
CA SER A 102 -7.73 -6.47 -2.81
C SER A 102 -6.22 -6.44 -2.85
N CYS A 103 -5.59 -6.32 -1.68
CA CYS A 103 -4.17 -6.45 -1.46
C CYS A 103 -3.81 -7.84 -0.92
N PRO A 104 -3.13 -8.71 -1.68
CA PRO A 104 -2.57 -9.95 -1.16
C PRO A 104 -1.26 -9.69 -0.41
N VAL A 105 -1.10 -10.27 0.77
CA VAL A 105 0.18 -10.28 1.49
C VAL A 105 0.81 -11.66 1.41
N ILE A 106 2.04 -11.71 0.92
CA ILE A 106 2.76 -12.94 0.60
C ILE A 106 4.04 -13.00 1.42
N ASN A 107 4.27 -14.11 2.12
CA ASN A 107 5.50 -14.30 2.89
C ASN A 107 6.67 -14.80 2.01
N ARG A 108 7.87 -14.86 2.58
CA ARG A 108 9.11 -15.34 1.91
C ARG A 108 9.03 -16.77 1.32
N ALA A 109 8.09 -17.59 1.78
CA ALA A 109 7.87 -18.93 1.24
C ALA A 109 6.92 -18.92 0.03
N GLY A 110 6.41 -17.75 -0.36
CA GLY A 110 5.41 -17.59 -1.41
C GLY A 110 4.00 -17.99 -0.97
N ALA A 111 3.71 -18.06 0.34
CA ALA A 111 2.36 -18.30 0.83
C ALA A 111 1.61 -16.97 0.99
N VAL A 112 0.38 -16.90 0.49
CA VAL A 112 -0.54 -15.79 0.79
C VAL A 112 -1.00 -15.96 2.24
N ILE A 113 -0.65 -15.02 3.11
CA ILE A 113 -0.96 -15.09 4.55
C ILE A 113 -2.26 -14.38 4.91
N CYS A 114 -2.62 -13.33 4.17
CA CYS A 114 -3.88 -12.62 4.30
C CYS A 114 -4.16 -11.78 3.05
N THR A 115 -5.39 -11.28 2.96
CA THR A 115 -5.83 -10.31 1.96
C THR A 115 -6.54 -9.15 2.65
N TYR A 116 -6.31 -7.93 2.17
CA TYR A 116 -7.05 -6.73 2.59
C TYR A 116 -7.91 -6.23 1.44
N ASP A 117 -9.22 -6.10 1.66
CA ASP A 117 -10.13 -5.50 0.68
C ASP A 117 -10.36 -4.03 1.05
N LYS A 118 -10.29 -3.11 0.08
CA LYS A 118 -10.42 -1.66 0.30
C LYS A 118 -11.69 -1.31 1.08
N ASN A 119 -11.50 -0.72 2.26
CA ASN A 119 -12.60 -0.37 3.17
C ASN A 119 -13.37 0.89 2.75
N HIS A 120 -12.71 1.84 2.08
CA HIS A 120 -13.38 3.05 1.60
C HIS A 120 -13.24 3.16 0.09
N LEU A 121 -14.33 2.90 -0.63
CA LEU A 121 -14.37 3.10 -2.08
C LEU A 121 -14.38 4.60 -2.41
N TYR A 122 -13.65 4.95 -3.44
CA TYR A 122 -13.60 6.30 -3.97
C TYR A 122 -14.99 6.69 -4.51
N SER A 123 -15.50 7.81 -4.04
CA SER A 123 -16.89 8.25 -4.27
C SER A 123 -16.99 9.72 -4.68
N TYR A 124 -15.86 10.33 -5.04
CA TYR A 124 -15.77 11.76 -5.32
C TYR A 124 -15.56 12.02 -6.82
N ASN A 125 -15.89 13.22 -7.31
CA ASN A 125 -15.75 13.63 -8.72
C ASN A 125 -16.46 12.73 -9.76
N GLY A 126 -17.62 12.16 -9.40
CA GLY A 126 -18.40 11.35 -10.35
C GLY A 126 -17.76 10.00 -10.70
N ASP A 127 -16.83 9.53 -9.87
CA ASP A 127 -16.21 8.21 -10.01
C ASP A 127 -17.22 7.07 -9.85
N THR A 128 -16.89 5.90 -10.41
CA THR A 128 -17.79 4.75 -10.52
C THR A 128 -17.24 3.48 -9.84
N GLU A 129 -16.18 3.56 -9.02
CA GLU A 129 -15.60 2.38 -8.35
C GLU A 129 -16.68 1.56 -7.62
N ASN A 130 -17.60 2.23 -6.92
CA ASN A 130 -18.73 1.60 -6.22
C ASN A 130 -19.74 0.85 -7.11
N SER A 131 -19.71 1.08 -8.43
CA SER A 131 -20.56 0.39 -9.40
C SER A 131 -19.97 -0.96 -9.83
N TYR A 132 -18.67 -1.19 -9.58
CA TYR A 132 -17.94 -2.38 -9.99
C TYR A 132 -17.34 -3.16 -8.81
N ILE A 133 -16.91 -2.45 -7.77
CA ILE A 133 -16.18 -2.98 -6.62
C ILE A 133 -17.07 -3.00 -5.39
N THR A 134 -16.97 -4.07 -4.61
CA THR A 134 -17.59 -4.22 -3.30
C THR A 134 -16.67 -3.72 -2.21
N THR A 135 -17.22 -3.02 -1.23
CA THR A 135 -16.50 -2.52 -0.06
C THR A 135 -15.98 -3.67 0.81
N GLY A 136 -14.73 -3.57 1.26
CA GLY A 136 -14.14 -4.45 2.26
C GLY A 136 -14.83 -4.34 3.62
N SER A 137 -14.69 -5.38 4.43
CA SER A 137 -15.39 -5.45 5.73
C SER A 137 -14.60 -4.82 6.88
N ASN A 138 -13.33 -5.23 7.05
CA ASN A 138 -12.53 -4.89 8.22
C ASN A 138 -11.10 -4.52 7.83
N PRO A 139 -10.47 -3.57 8.56
CA PRO A 139 -9.03 -3.35 8.47
C PRO A 139 -8.26 -4.65 8.75
N VAL A 140 -7.16 -4.87 8.02
CA VAL A 140 -6.32 -6.06 8.16
C VAL A 140 -4.89 -5.63 8.45
N MET A 141 -4.32 -6.15 9.54
CA MET A 141 -2.91 -5.99 9.88
C MET A 141 -2.17 -7.30 9.58
N ALA A 142 -1.13 -7.22 8.76
CA ALA A 142 -0.25 -8.36 8.52
C ALA A 142 0.86 -8.38 9.57
N GLU A 143 1.19 -9.55 10.09
CA GLU A 143 2.35 -9.75 10.95
C GLU A 143 3.31 -10.73 10.27
N LEU A 144 4.49 -10.24 9.91
CA LEU A 144 5.52 -10.97 9.21
C LEU A 144 6.85 -10.79 9.94
N GLU A 145 7.38 -11.88 10.47
CA GLU A 145 8.68 -11.88 11.18
C GLU A 145 8.71 -10.91 12.38
N GLY A 146 7.56 -10.73 13.04
CA GLY A 146 7.38 -9.82 14.18
C GLY A 146 7.16 -8.36 13.80
N VAL A 147 7.09 -8.02 12.50
CA VAL A 147 6.80 -6.67 12.01
C VAL A 147 5.32 -6.56 11.70
N LYS A 148 4.65 -5.56 12.28
CA LYS A 148 3.21 -5.35 12.13
C LYS A 148 2.92 -4.26 11.10
N ILE A 149 2.18 -4.62 10.04
CA ILE A 149 1.92 -3.76 8.88
C ILE A 149 0.42 -3.52 8.74
N GLY A 150 -0.01 -2.27 8.93
CA GLY A 150 -1.39 -1.84 8.70
C GLY A 150 -1.65 -1.52 7.23
N LEU A 151 -2.62 -2.20 6.62
CA LEU A 151 -2.89 -2.16 5.18
C LEU A 151 -3.99 -1.14 4.84
N THR A 152 -3.73 -0.25 3.90
CA THR A 152 -4.74 0.66 3.35
C THR A 152 -4.55 0.86 1.85
N ILE A 153 -5.64 1.16 1.14
CA ILE A 153 -5.65 1.38 -0.30
C ILE A 153 -6.24 2.78 -0.57
N CYS A 154 -5.42 3.63 -1.19
CA CYS A 154 -5.77 4.91 -1.78
C CYS A 154 -6.68 5.76 -0.89
N TYR A 155 -7.97 5.82 -1.22
CA TYR A 155 -8.97 6.67 -0.57
C TYR A 155 -9.07 6.48 0.95
N ASP A 156 -8.68 5.31 1.48
CA ASP A 156 -8.53 5.05 2.91
C ASP A 156 -7.67 6.12 3.63
N ILE A 157 -6.70 6.74 2.93
CA ILE A 157 -5.82 7.79 3.48
C ILE A 157 -6.59 8.98 4.06
N ARG A 158 -7.83 9.21 3.62
CA ARG A 158 -8.67 10.32 4.09
C ARG A 158 -9.31 10.08 5.45
N PHE A 159 -9.30 8.84 5.94
CA PHE A 159 -9.98 8.42 7.15
C PHE A 159 -8.93 8.15 8.24
N PRO A 160 -8.55 9.14 9.08
CA PRO A 160 -7.54 8.94 10.12
C PRO A 160 -7.88 7.80 11.10
N GLU A 161 -9.15 7.45 11.23
CA GLU A 161 -9.67 6.44 12.16
C GLU A 161 -9.06 5.05 11.91
N ILE A 162 -8.88 4.65 10.64
CA ILE A 162 -8.30 3.35 10.30
C ILE A 162 -6.83 3.26 10.73
N TYR A 163 -6.05 4.32 10.50
CA TYR A 163 -4.66 4.38 10.91
C TYR A 163 -4.52 4.45 12.43
N ARG A 164 -5.42 5.16 13.10
CA ARG A 164 -5.48 5.20 14.56
C ARG A 164 -5.79 3.81 15.13
N ALA A 165 -6.70 3.06 14.51
CA ALA A 165 -7.00 1.68 14.89
C ALA A 165 -5.77 0.77 14.72
N TYR A 166 -5.06 0.85 13.58
CA TYR A 166 -3.81 0.12 13.39
C TYR A 166 -2.75 0.47 14.43
N ARG A 167 -2.59 1.75 14.76
CA ARG A 167 -1.63 2.16 15.78
C ARG A 167 -1.99 1.66 17.18
N LYS A 168 -3.28 1.66 17.54
CA LYS A 168 -3.77 1.05 18.80
C LYS A 168 -3.50 -0.46 18.82
N ALA A 169 -3.59 -1.14 17.68
CA ALA A 169 -3.23 -2.55 17.52
C ALA A 169 -1.70 -2.80 17.48
N GLY A 170 -0.89 -1.74 17.47
CA GLY A 170 0.57 -1.83 17.56
C GLY A 170 1.28 -1.88 16.20
N ALA A 171 0.69 -1.36 15.13
CA ALA A 171 1.35 -1.29 13.82
C ALA A 171 2.69 -0.54 13.90
N ASP A 172 3.69 -1.07 13.20
CA ASP A 172 5.04 -0.50 13.06
C ASP A 172 5.16 0.27 11.76
N ILE A 173 4.59 -0.31 10.70
CA ILE A 173 4.53 0.25 9.37
C ILE A 173 3.06 0.40 8.99
N LEU A 174 2.72 1.55 8.41
CA LEU A 174 1.46 1.81 7.74
C LEU A 174 1.76 1.90 6.25
N VAL A 175 0.91 1.31 5.42
CA VAL A 175 1.02 1.44 3.95
C VAL A 175 -0.25 2.03 3.39
N ASN A 176 -0.11 2.98 2.47
CA ASN A 176 -1.17 3.39 1.56
C ASN A 176 -0.68 3.20 0.12
N MET A 177 -1.28 2.24 -0.56
CA MET A 177 -1.03 1.95 -1.98
C MET A 177 -2.13 2.59 -2.82
N ALA A 178 -1.78 3.36 -3.84
CA ALA A 178 -2.73 4.22 -4.55
C ALA A 178 -2.53 4.27 -6.07
N ALA A 179 -3.56 4.75 -6.76
CA ALA A 179 -3.51 5.39 -8.07
C ALA A 179 -4.04 6.83 -7.87
N TRP A 180 -3.18 7.69 -7.31
CA TRP A 180 -3.57 9.01 -6.85
C TRP A 180 -3.48 10.04 -7.97
N PRO A 181 -4.46 10.93 -8.17
CA PRO A 181 -4.42 11.90 -9.26
C PRO A 181 -3.41 13.03 -8.99
N LYS A 182 -2.67 13.43 -10.03
CA LYS A 182 -1.67 14.50 -9.99
C LYS A 182 -2.22 15.83 -9.50
N SER A 183 -3.48 16.12 -9.82
CA SER A 183 -4.21 17.33 -9.37
C SER A 183 -4.35 17.45 -7.84
N ARG A 184 -4.02 16.41 -7.07
CA ARG A 184 -4.17 16.38 -5.60
C ARG A 184 -2.86 16.13 -4.87
N LYS A 185 -1.72 16.56 -5.44
CA LYS A 185 -0.40 16.46 -4.80
C LYS A 185 -0.38 16.98 -3.35
N ILE A 186 -0.94 18.17 -3.11
CA ILE A 186 -0.96 18.76 -1.75
C ILE A 186 -1.62 17.83 -0.73
N HIS A 187 -2.71 17.15 -1.11
CA HIS A 187 -3.39 16.22 -0.21
C HIS A 187 -2.54 14.98 0.04
N TRP A 188 -1.86 14.47 -0.99
CA TRP A 188 -0.96 13.33 -0.87
C TRP A 188 0.19 13.63 0.10
N ASP A 189 0.93 14.72 -0.14
CA ASP A 189 2.06 15.16 0.70
C ASP A 189 1.62 15.38 2.16
N THR A 190 0.46 16.03 2.35
CA THR A 190 -0.03 16.38 3.69
C THR A 190 -0.51 15.16 4.45
N LEU A 191 -1.38 14.34 3.84
CA LEU A 191 -2.04 13.25 4.55
C LEU A 191 -1.07 12.11 4.87
N THR A 192 -0.18 11.75 3.94
CA THR A 192 0.80 10.66 4.15
C THR A 192 1.75 10.99 5.30
N ARG A 193 2.30 12.21 5.33
CA ARG A 193 3.15 12.69 6.43
C ARG A 193 2.36 12.79 7.74
N ALA A 194 1.12 13.26 7.70
CA ALA A 194 0.25 13.31 8.88
C ALA A 194 0.03 11.92 9.48
N ARG A 195 -0.22 10.89 8.64
CA ARG A 195 -0.38 9.51 9.12
C ARG A 195 0.86 8.97 9.80
N ALA A 196 2.04 9.28 9.29
CA ALA A 196 3.30 8.90 9.90
C ALA A 196 3.45 9.53 11.31
N VAL A 197 3.36 10.86 11.37
CA VAL A 197 3.56 11.65 12.60
C VAL A 197 2.52 11.34 13.67
N GLU A 198 1.24 11.39 13.32
CA GLU A 198 0.18 11.27 14.32
C GLU A 198 0.09 9.84 14.89
N ASN A 199 0.58 8.84 14.15
CA ASN A 199 0.62 7.45 14.59
C ASN A 199 2.00 6.98 15.03
N GLN A 200 3.04 7.82 14.93
CA GLN A 200 4.41 7.45 15.33
C GLN A 200 4.84 6.13 14.69
N SER A 201 4.55 5.97 13.40
CA SER A 201 4.76 4.73 12.63
C SER A 201 5.41 5.09 11.30
N TYR A 202 6.22 4.19 10.76
CA TYR A 202 6.70 4.34 9.39
C TYR A 202 5.50 4.36 8.43
N MET A 203 5.59 5.16 7.36
CA MET A 203 4.55 5.25 6.34
C MET A 203 5.14 4.99 4.96
N ILE A 204 4.61 3.96 4.29
CA ILE A 204 4.92 3.65 2.90
C ILE A 204 3.77 4.17 2.05
N ALA A 205 4.02 5.26 1.34
CA ALA A 205 3.04 5.92 0.49
C ALA A 205 3.41 5.63 -0.96
N LEU A 206 2.66 4.73 -1.61
CA LEU A 206 2.89 4.34 -3.00
C LEU A 206 1.79 4.86 -3.88
N THR A 207 2.14 5.34 -5.05
CA THR A 207 1.17 5.56 -6.12
C THR A 207 1.74 5.18 -7.46
N GLN A 208 0.86 4.90 -8.42
CA GLN A 208 1.23 4.81 -9.83
C GLN A 208 1.70 6.18 -10.37
N THR A 209 2.35 6.15 -11.52
CA THR A 209 2.66 7.33 -12.36
C THR A 209 2.04 7.16 -13.76
N GLY A 210 2.19 8.17 -14.62
CA GLY A 210 1.77 8.11 -16.02
C GLY A 210 0.28 8.40 -16.25
N LEU A 211 -0.18 8.10 -17.47
CA LEU A 211 -1.50 8.52 -17.95
C LEU A 211 -2.60 7.48 -17.69
N LEU A 212 -3.80 7.97 -17.40
CA LEU A 212 -5.04 7.19 -17.35
C LEU A 212 -5.78 7.23 -18.71
N SER A 213 -6.79 6.38 -18.85
CA SER A 213 -7.58 6.24 -20.09
C SER A 213 -8.29 7.52 -20.54
N ASP A 214 -8.60 8.40 -19.59
CA ASP A 214 -9.26 9.70 -19.83
C ASP A 214 -8.27 10.86 -20.07
N GLY A 215 -6.97 10.57 -20.08
CA GLY A 215 -5.90 11.56 -20.25
C GLY A 215 -5.51 12.30 -18.97
N SER A 216 -6.14 12.00 -17.82
CA SER A 216 -5.65 12.46 -16.53
C SER A 216 -4.38 11.71 -16.11
N GLU A 217 -3.58 12.31 -15.22
CA GLU A 217 -2.30 11.75 -14.79
C GLU A 217 -2.38 11.21 -13.36
N ASN A 218 -1.81 10.03 -13.13
CA ASN A 218 -1.40 9.63 -11.79
C ASN A 218 -0.26 10.53 -11.30
N LEU A 219 -0.18 10.69 -9.99
CA LEU A 219 0.72 11.65 -9.35
C LEU A 219 2.20 11.27 -9.49
N GLY A 220 2.54 9.98 -9.46
CA GLY A 220 3.87 9.57 -9.03
C GLY A 220 4.13 10.06 -7.59
N HIS A 221 5.35 10.46 -7.24
CA HIS A 221 5.65 10.98 -5.92
C HIS A 221 5.43 9.95 -4.79
N SER A 222 5.84 8.70 -5.03
CA SER A 222 5.89 7.67 -3.99
C SER A 222 6.98 8.00 -2.97
N MET A 223 6.72 7.74 -1.68
CA MET A 223 7.59 8.11 -0.57
C MET A 223 7.67 7.00 0.49
N ILE A 224 8.86 6.84 1.07
CA ILE A 224 9.05 6.17 2.37
C ILE A 224 9.26 7.25 3.42
N ILE A 225 8.42 7.28 4.44
CA ILE A 225 8.40 8.32 5.48
C ILE A 225 8.65 7.66 6.83
N ASP A 226 9.55 8.24 7.63
CA ASP A 226 9.82 7.74 8.98
C ASP A 226 8.71 8.13 9.98
N PHE A 227 8.79 7.57 11.18
CA PHE A 227 7.82 7.79 12.25
C PHE A 227 7.76 9.22 12.81
N ASP A 228 8.68 10.11 12.40
CA ASP A 228 8.71 11.53 12.75
C ASP A 228 8.30 12.42 11.54
N GLY A 229 7.88 11.81 10.43
CA GLY A 229 7.38 12.51 9.25
C GLY A 229 8.46 13.01 8.30
N LYS A 230 9.70 12.53 8.43
CA LYS A 230 10.80 12.81 7.50
C LYS A 230 10.76 11.82 6.34
N ILE A 231 10.87 12.34 5.12
CA ILE A 231 11.02 11.53 3.91
C ILE A 231 12.41 10.89 3.91
N MET A 232 12.45 9.56 3.81
CA MET A 232 13.68 8.75 3.79
C MET A 232 14.16 8.53 2.35
N ASP A 233 13.22 8.30 1.44
CA ASP A 233 13.45 8.18 0.00
C ASP A 233 12.15 8.52 -0.74
N GLU A 234 12.26 9.09 -1.94
CA GLU A 234 11.13 9.49 -2.78
C GLU A 234 11.46 9.40 -4.27
N ILE A 235 10.43 9.19 -5.09
CA ILE A 235 10.53 9.19 -6.54
C ILE A 235 9.40 10.03 -7.11
N GLU A 236 9.71 10.97 -8.00
CA GLU A 236 8.74 11.89 -8.61
C GLU A 236 7.91 11.19 -9.69
N ASP A 237 8.01 11.57 -10.96
CA ASP A 237 7.08 11.10 -12.01
C ASP A 237 7.56 9.83 -12.75
N ASN A 238 8.77 9.33 -12.47
CA ASN A 238 9.36 8.22 -13.24
C ASN A 238 8.95 6.84 -12.71
N GLU A 239 8.96 5.83 -13.58
CA GLU A 239 8.97 4.43 -13.14
C GLU A 239 10.27 4.10 -12.41
N GLY A 240 10.19 3.29 -11.36
CA GLY A 240 11.35 2.91 -10.59
C GLY A 240 11.01 2.35 -9.22
N ALA A 241 11.95 2.51 -8.30
CA ALA A 241 11.78 2.08 -6.92
C ALA A 241 12.44 3.05 -5.96
N ILE A 242 11.91 3.07 -4.74
CA ILE A 242 12.49 3.74 -3.58
C ILE A 242 12.86 2.69 -2.54
N TYR A 243 13.91 2.97 -1.78
CA TYR A 243 14.49 2.00 -0.85
C TYR A 243 14.95 2.68 0.44
N ALA A 244 14.64 2.06 1.59
CA ALA A 244 15.08 2.57 2.88
C ALA A 244 15.31 1.45 3.92
N GLU A 245 16.19 1.71 4.88
CA GLU A 245 16.34 0.91 6.10
C GLU A 245 15.60 1.57 7.26
N ALA A 246 14.49 0.97 7.70
CA ALA A 246 13.72 1.42 8.86
C ALA A 246 14.29 0.81 10.15
N ASP A 247 14.50 1.65 11.16
CA ASP A 247 15.03 1.31 12.48
C ASP A 247 13.86 1.30 13.49
N LEU A 248 13.28 0.11 13.67
CA LEU A 248 12.12 -0.09 14.54
C LEU A 248 12.48 0.14 16.01
N GLU A 249 13.74 -0.12 16.42
CA GLU A 249 14.19 0.15 17.79
C GLU A 249 14.12 1.65 18.10
N LYS A 250 14.61 2.51 17.20
CA LYS A 250 14.47 3.97 17.36
C LYS A 250 13.02 4.43 17.40
N MET A 251 12.15 3.82 16.59
CA MET A 251 10.72 4.11 16.63
C MET A 251 10.11 3.75 17.99
N TYR A 252 10.43 2.57 18.52
CA TYR A 252 9.93 2.14 19.83
C TYR A 252 10.46 3.03 20.96
N GLU A 253 11.74 3.43 20.91
CA GLU A 253 12.30 4.42 21.83
C GLU A 253 11.56 5.77 21.74
N PHE A 254 11.26 6.24 20.53
CA PHE A 254 10.50 7.46 20.32
C PHE A 254 9.10 7.37 20.95
N ARG A 255 8.38 6.27 20.70
CA ARG A 255 7.05 5.99 21.31
C ARG A 255 7.09 5.93 22.85
N SER A 256 8.23 5.56 23.44
CA SER A 256 8.41 5.53 24.90
C SER A 256 8.53 6.94 25.50
N LYS A 257 9.06 7.90 24.74
CA LYS A 257 9.30 9.29 25.14
C LYS A 257 8.11 10.18 24.78
N CYS A 258 7.65 10.09 23.53
CA CYS A 258 6.48 10.80 23.02
C CYS A 258 5.23 9.95 23.28
N THR A 259 4.57 10.21 24.40
CA THR A 259 3.48 9.35 24.90
C THR A 259 2.08 9.88 24.61
N ASN A 260 1.95 10.88 23.73
CA ASN A 260 0.68 11.54 23.38
C ASN A 260 -0.48 10.58 23.02
N LEU A 261 -0.18 9.38 22.48
CA LEU A 261 -1.21 8.38 22.19
C LEU A 261 -1.80 7.69 23.42
N LYS A 262 -1.15 7.77 24.58
CA LYS A 262 -1.71 7.37 25.87
C LYS A 262 -2.73 8.37 26.40
N ASP A 263 -2.72 9.61 25.90
CA ASP A 263 -3.61 10.69 26.32
C ASP A 263 -4.93 10.71 25.50
N VAL A 264 -5.05 9.84 24.50
CA VAL A 264 -6.26 9.69 23.67
C VAL A 264 -7.42 9.22 24.54
N LYS A 265 -8.57 9.88 24.43
CA LYS A 265 -9.78 9.48 25.13
C LYS A 265 -10.40 8.24 24.46
N ASP A 266 -11.11 7.44 25.26
CA ASP A 266 -11.84 6.28 24.74
C ASP A 266 -12.95 6.69 23.76
N SER A 267 -13.57 7.84 24.00
CA SER A 267 -14.58 8.42 23.11
C SER A 267 -14.51 9.95 23.07
N TYR A 268 -15.02 10.51 21.99
CA TYR A 268 -15.16 11.94 21.78
C TYR A 268 -16.63 12.24 21.47
N GLU A 269 -17.28 13.05 22.31
CA GLU A 269 -18.65 13.51 22.09
C GLU A 269 -18.64 15.02 21.80
N VAL A 270 -19.27 15.42 20.70
CA VAL A 270 -19.41 16.84 20.32
C VAL A 270 -20.78 17.33 20.78
N ILE A 271 -20.79 18.16 21.83
CA ILE A 271 -22.02 18.81 22.31
C ILE A 271 -22.38 19.95 21.35
N LYS A 272 -23.47 19.79 20.61
CA LYS A 272 -24.04 20.85 19.76
C LYS A 272 -24.89 21.78 20.63
N LYS A 273 -24.58 23.08 20.63
CA LYS A 273 -25.35 24.13 21.29
C LYS A 273 -25.88 25.11 20.26
#